data_AF-A0A875S026-F1
#
_entry.id   AF-A0A875S026-F1
#
_cell.length_a   1.000
_cell.length_b   1.000
_cell.length_c   1.000
_cell.angle_alpha   90.00
_cell.angle_beta   90.00
_cell.angle_gamma   90.00
#
_symmetry.space_group_name_H-M   'P 1'
#
loop_
_entity.id
_entity.type
_entity.pdbx_description
1 polymer ?
#
loop_
_entity_poly.entity_id
_entity_poly.type
_entity_poly.pdbx_seq_one_letter_code
_entity_poly.pdbx_strand_id
1 'polypeptide(L)'
;MDPRHSVTDWRTWVSGITPKSMKKAIDFEDAQKLVTQIIKNKIVVGHDLKHDLDSLCLNHPKYLTRDTSKHPPFRHKYSAGKTPSLKKLTKEILHQDIQTGQHSSVQDAKATMLIYQTDRLEFERLAKIHYS
;
A
#
# COMPACT_ATOMS: atom_id res chain seq x y z
N MET A 1 -14.14 -7.48 0.50
CA MET A 1 -15.40 -6.72 0.62
C MET A 1 -16.30 -7.11 -0.51
N ASP A 2 -17.60 -7.13 -0.29
CA ASP A 2 -18.58 -7.41 -1.34
C ASP A 2 -18.57 -6.25 -2.37
N PRO A 3 -18.32 -6.52 -3.66
CA PRO A 3 -18.26 -5.47 -4.66
C PRO A 3 -19.63 -4.90 -4.99
N ARG A 4 -19.71 -3.58 -5.16
CA ARG A 4 -20.94 -2.87 -5.54
C ARG A 4 -21.46 -3.20 -6.94
N HIS A 5 -20.67 -3.88 -7.77
CA HIS A 5 -20.99 -4.28 -9.13
C HIS A 5 -20.56 -5.73 -9.38
N SER A 6 -21.13 -6.35 -10.41
CA SER A 6 -20.77 -7.72 -10.80
C SER A 6 -19.29 -7.82 -11.16
N VAL A 7 -18.63 -8.85 -10.63
CA VAL A 7 -17.22 -9.12 -10.92
C VAL A 7 -17.10 -9.84 -12.24
N THR A 8 -16.38 -9.23 -13.18
CA THR A 8 -16.08 -9.81 -14.50
C THR A 8 -14.81 -10.66 -14.49
N ASP A 9 -13.84 -10.34 -13.63
CA ASP A 9 -12.61 -11.10 -13.42
C ASP A 9 -12.14 -10.97 -11.96
N TRP A 10 -11.95 -12.11 -11.29
CA TRP A 10 -11.52 -12.18 -9.89
C TRP A 10 -10.01 -12.02 -9.70
N ARG A 11 -9.23 -12.18 -10.78
CA ARG A 11 -7.76 -12.19 -10.76
C ARG A 11 -7.20 -13.10 -9.65
N THR A 12 -7.81 -14.28 -9.46
CA THR A 12 -7.48 -15.22 -8.39
C THR A 12 -6.00 -15.60 -8.38
N TRP A 13 -5.37 -15.68 -9.55
CA TRP A 13 -3.95 -15.98 -9.69
C TRP A 13 -3.04 -14.88 -9.11
N VAL A 14 -3.54 -13.64 -9.01
CA VAL A 14 -2.87 -12.51 -8.36
C VAL A 14 -3.25 -12.44 -6.88
N SER A 15 -4.54 -12.35 -6.58
CA SER A 15 -5.05 -11.94 -5.25
C SER A 15 -5.38 -13.10 -4.31
N GLY A 16 -5.52 -14.32 -4.85
CA GLY A 16 -6.10 -15.46 -4.12
C GLY A 16 -7.60 -15.34 -3.83
N ILE A 17 -8.26 -14.27 -4.26
CA ILE A 17 -9.69 -14.05 -4.03
C ILE A 17 -10.50 -14.91 -5.00
N THR A 18 -11.49 -15.63 -4.47
CA THR A 18 -12.42 -16.47 -5.24
C THR A 18 -13.86 -16.02 -5.02
N PRO A 19 -14.84 -16.43 -5.87
CA PRO A 19 -16.25 -16.20 -5.59
C PRO A 19 -16.67 -16.72 -4.20
N LYS A 20 -16.09 -17.83 -3.74
CA LYS A 20 -16.36 -18.38 -2.40
C LYS A 20 -15.89 -17.45 -1.28
N SER A 21 -14.84 -16.65 -1.52
CA SER A 21 -14.34 -15.65 -0.58
C SER A 21 -15.38 -14.56 -0.30
N MET A 22 -16.36 -14.34 -1.19
CA MET A 22 -17.41 -13.33 -1.00
C MET A 22 -18.47 -13.73 0.00
N LYS A 23 -18.69 -15.04 0.24
CA LYS A 23 -19.69 -15.52 1.22
C LYS A 23 -19.45 -15.03 2.65
N LYS A 24 -18.22 -14.61 2.95
CA LYS A 24 -17.80 -14.07 4.25
C LYS A 24 -17.28 -12.63 4.15
N ALA A 25 -17.47 -11.99 3.00
CA ALA A 25 -16.99 -10.63 2.81
C ALA A 25 -17.90 -9.68 3.58
N ILE A 26 -17.29 -8.70 4.25
CA ILE A 26 -18.02 -7.55 4.79
C ILE A 26 -18.48 -6.63 3.65
N ASP A 27 -19.52 -5.86 3.92
CA ASP A 27 -20.02 -4.86 2.99
C ASP A 27 -18.98 -3.78 2.72
N PHE A 28 -19.02 -3.21 1.51
CA PHE A 28 -18.10 -2.16 1.11
C PHE A 28 -18.14 -0.95 2.06
N GLU A 29 -19.34 -0.53 2.47
CA GLU A 29 -19.51 0.61 3.37
C GLU A 29 -18.92 0.35 4.76
N ASP A 30 -19.06 -0.86 5.28
CA ASP A 30 -18.50 -1.23 6.57
C ASP A 30 -16.98 -1.30 6.50
N ALA A 31 -16.43 -1.87 5.43
CA ALA A 31 -15.00 -1.84 5.17
C ALA A 31 -14.48 -0.39 5.12
N GLN A 32 -15.16 0.48 4.37
CA GLN A 32 -14.81 1.89 4.24
C GLN A 32 -14.86 2.61 5.60
N LYS A 33 -15.92 2.43 6.38
CA LYS A 33 -16.06 3.02 7.73
C LYS A 33 -14.95 2.55 8.67
N LEU A 34 -14.67 1.26 8.70
CA LEU A 34 -13.60 0.68 9.52
C LEU A 34 -12.23 1.26 9.15
N VAL A 35 -11.88 1.28 7.86
CA VAL A 35 -10.60 1.82 7.41
C VAL A 35 -10.50 3.31 7.75
N THR A 36 -11.55 4.08 7.48
CA THR A 36 -11.60 5.52 7.80
C THR A 36 -11.33 5.79 9.27
N GLN A 37 -11.97 5.02 10.17
CA GLN A 37 -11.75 5.14 11.61
C GLN A 37 -10.34 4.74 12.02
N ILE A 38 -9.79 3.68 11.42
CA ILE A 38 -8.44 3.20 11.73
C ILE A 38 -7.37 4.23 11.37
N ILE A 39 -7.48 4.87 10.20
CA ILE A 39 -6.44 5.77 9.66
C ILE A 39 -6.61 7.23 10.13
N LYS A 40 -7.77 7.59 10.70
CA LYS A 40 -8.06 8.95 11.15
C LYS A 40 -6.95 9.48 12.08
N ASN A 41 -6.38 10.63 11.72
CA ASN A 41 -5.32 11.31 12.46
C ASN A 41 -4.04 10.46 12.66
N LYS A 42 -3.82 9.44 11.84
CA LYS A 42 -2.62 8.60 11.89
C LYS A 42 -1.79 8.73 10.64
N ILE A 43 -0.49 8.48 10.78
CA ILE A 43 0.40 8.33 9.63
C ILE A 43 0.12 6.98 8.97
N VAL A 44 -0.18 7.00 7.67
CA VAL A 44 -0.37 5.80 6.85
C VAL A 44 0.87 5.57 6.02
N VAL A 45 1.52 4.43 6.27
CA VAL A 45 2.69 3.96 5.52
C VAL A 45 2.22 2.92 4.51
N GLY A 46 2.63 3.05 3.25
CA GLY A 46 2.20 2.16 2.19
C GLY A 46 3.05 2.27 0.92
N HIS A 47 2.64 1.54 -0.11
CA HIS A 47 3.33 1.50 -1.40
C HIS A 47 2.29 1.75 -2.51
N ASP A 48 2.39 2.91 -3.14
CA ASP A 48 1.42 3.41 -4.13
C ASP A 48 -0.02 3.51 -3.58
N LEU A 49 -0.13 4.08 -2.37
CA LEU A 49 -1.36 4.21 -1.58
C LEU A 49 -2.53 4.87 -2.32
N LYS A 50 -2.27 5.58 -3.44
CA LYS A 50 -3.34 6.22 -4.21
C LYS A 50 -4.32 5.17 -4.73
N HIS A 51 -3.82 4.06 -5.28
CA HIS A 51 -4.70 3.02 -5.82
C HIS A 51 -5.54 2.36 -4.72
N ASP A 52 -4.95 2.07 -3.57
CA ASP A 52 -5.66 1.48 -2.44
C ASP A 52 -6.76 2.41 -1.91
N LEU A 53 -6.42 3.69 -1.68
CA LEU A 53 -7.37 4.69 -1.18
C LEU A 53 -8.50 4.97 -2.18
N ASP A 54 -8.18 5.11 -3.47
CA ASP A 54 -9.17 5.29 -4.53
C ASP A 54 -10.15 4.10 -4.60
N SER A 55 -9.66 2.87 -4.41
CA SER A 55 -10.50 1.66 -4.39
C SER A 55 -11.53 1.66 -3.25
N LEU A 56 -11.21 2.34 -2.15
CA LEU A 56 -12.09 2.54 -1.00
C LEU A 56 -12.83 3.88 -1.07
N CYS A 57 -12.66 4.68 -2.14
CA CYS A 57 -13.17 6.04 -2.25
C CYS A 57 -12.80 6.93 -1.04
N LEU A 58 -11.57 6.78 -0.54
CA LEU A 58 -11.03 7.52 0.60
C LEU A 58 -9.97 8.53 0.17
N ASN A 59 -9.84 9.59 0.96
CA ASN A 59 -8.72 10.53 0.86
C ASN A 59 -8.00 10.58 2.21
N HIS A 60 -6.67 10.51 2.20
CA HIS A 60 -5.84 10.68 3.39
C HIS A 60 -4.94 11.90 3.24
N PRO A 61 -4.81 12.77 4.26
CA PRO A 61 -4.01 13.98 4.15
C PRO A 61 -2.56 13.67 3.79
N LYS A 62 -2.02 14.35 2.79
CA LYS A 62 -0.68 14.04 2.26
C LYS A 62 0.43 14.18 3.32
N TYR A 63 0.27 15.08 4.29
CA TYR A 63 1.21 15.26 5.41
C TYR A 63 1.21 14.06 6.40
N LEU A 64 0.16 13.26 6.41
CA LEU A 64 0.05 11.99 7.16
C LEU A 64 0.27 10.77 6.27
N THR A 65 0.78 10.93 5.06
CA THR A 65 1.06 9.80 4.14
C THR A 65 2.56 9.59 4.01
N ARG A 66 2.99 8.33 4.07
CA ARG A 66 4.37 7.89 3.76
C ARG A 66 4.32 6.81 2.69
N ASP A 67 4.44 7.27 1.44
CA ASP A 67 4.36 6.39 0.27
C ASP A 67 5.78 6.02 -0.19
N THR A 68 6.16 4.77 0.04
CA THR A 68 7.49 4.24 -0.30
C THR A 68 7.76 4.23 -1.80
N SER A 69 6.73 4.21 -2.64
CA SER A 69 6.87 4.28 -4.11
C SER A 69 7.28 5.69 -4.58
N LYS A 70 6.97 6.72 -3.78
CA LYS A 70 7.19 8.14 -4.11
C LYS A 70 8.41 8.73 -3.42
N HIS A 71 9.06 7.99 -2.52
CA HIS A 71 10.22 8.46 -1.78
C HIS A 71 11.39 8.79 -2.71
N PRO A 72 11.82 10.07 -2.83
CA PRO A 72 12.84 10.46 -3.80
C PRO A 72 14.14 9.67 -3.68
N PRO A 73 14.74 9.46 -2.48
CA PRO A 73 15.92 8.64 -2.32
C PRO A 73 15.78 7.23 -2.92
N PHE A 74 14.63 6.57 -2.71
CA PHE A 74 14.39 5.24 -3.28
C PHE A 74 14.22 5.28 -4.80
N ARG A 75 13.52 6.28 -5.33
CA ARG A 75 13.34 6.45 -6.78
C ARG A 75 14.67 6.67 -7.48
N HIS A 76 15.52 7.55 -6.96
CA HIS A 76 16.83 7.84 -7.54
C HIS A 76 17.76 6.64 -7.44
N LYS A 77 17.87 6.02 -6.26
CA LYS A 77 18.82 4.94 -6.01
C LYS A 77 18.43 3.63 -6.69
N TYR A 78 17.16 3.27 -6.70
CA TYR A 78 16.71 1.95 -7.13
C TYR A 78 15.93 1.97 -8.45
N SER A 79 15.61 3.12 -9.04
CA SER A 79 14.74 3.18 -10.23
C SER A 79 15.06 4.31 -11.21
N ALA A 80 16.27 4.90 -11.13
CA ALA A 80 16.68 6.00 -12.01
C ALA A 80 15.64 7.15 -12.10
N GLY A 81 15.02 7.47 -10.96
CA GLY A 81 14.00 8.51 -10.85
C GLY A 81 12.57 8.06 -11.15
N LYS A 82 12.35 6.85 -11.68
CA LYS A 82 11.00 6.28 -11.91
C LYS A 82 10.41 5.72 -10.61
N THR A 83 9.14 5.34 -10.62
CA THR A 83 8.49 4.65 -9.50
C THR A 83 9.00 3.20 -9.43
N PRO A 84 9.68 2.77 -8.35
CA PRO A 84 10.08 1.37 -8.17
C PRO A 84 8.87 0.52 -7.78
N SER A 85 8.88 -0.76 -8.14
CA SER A 85 7.91 -1.72 -7.59
C SER A 85 8.29 -2.13 -6.16
N LEU A 86 7.29 -2.54 -5.37
CA LEU A 86 7.52 -3.05 -4.03
C LEU A 86 8.49 -4.24 -4.05
N LYS A 87 8.29 -5.19 -4.98
CA LYS A 87 9.19 -6.34 -5.18
C LYS A 87 10.65 -5.92 -5.39
N LYS A 88 10.88 -4.86 -6.18
CA LYS A 88 12.23 -4.33 -6.39
C LYS A 88 12.81 -3.74 -5.11
N LEU A 89 12.06 -2.88 -4.42
CA LEU A 89 12.55 -2.30 -3.16
C LEU A 89 12.82 -3.35 -2.10
N THR A 90 11.93 -4.33 -1.93
CA THR A 90 12.11 -5.44 -0.98
C THR A 90 13.38 -6.24 -1.29
N LYS A 91 13.64 -6.53 -2.57
CA LYS A 91 14.84 -7.25 -2.99
C LYS A 91 16.12 -6.44 -2.75
N GLU A 92 16.12 -5.17 -3.12
CA GLU A 92 17.32 -4.32 -3.05
C GLU A 92 17.63 -3.82 -1.63
N ILE A 93 16.60 -3.59 -0.80
CA ILE A 93 16.74 -3.01 0.55
C ILE A 93 16.74 -4.09 1.63
N LEU A 94 15.86 -5.10 1.51
CA LEU A 94 15.68 -6.12 2.54
C LEU A 94 16.30 -7.47 2.16
N HIS A 95 16.82 -7.61 0.94
CA HIS A 95 17.38 -8.86 0.42
C HIS A 95 16.38 -10.03 0.48
N GLN A 96 15.10 -9.73 0.30
CA GLN A 96 14.01 -10.70 0.35
C GLN A 96 13.21 -10.70 -0.95
N ASP A 97 12.79 -11.89 -1.38
CA ASP A 97 11.84 -12.04 -2.47
C ASP A 97 10.42 -12.14 -1.90
N ILE A 98 9.52 -11.35 -2.48
CA ILE A 98 8.07 -11.38 -2.22
C ILE A 98 7.32 -11.55 -3.53
N GLN A 99 6.02 -11.83 -3.46
CA GLN A 99 5.18 -11.98 -4.66
C GLN A 99 5.77 -13.03 -5.64
N THR A 100 6.20 -14.17 -5.09
CA THR A 100 6.71 -15.33 -5.83
C THR A 100 5.59 -16.29 -6.27
N GLY A 101 4.36 -16.03 -5.82
CA GLY A 101 3.13 -16.72 -6.20
C GLY A 101 1.94 -15.76 -6.06
N GLN A 102 0.87 -16.20 -5.38
CA GLN A 102 -0.22 -15.28 -5.01
C GLN A 102 0.28 -14.18 -4.07
N HIS A 103 -0.23 -12.97 -4.27
CA HIS A 103 0.11 -11.83 -3.45
C HIS A 103 -0.59 -11.94 -2.09
N SER A 104 0.13 -11.60 -1.03
CA SER A 104 -0.42 -11.49 0.31
C SER A 104 -0.36 -10.04 0.74
N SER A 105 -1.54 -9.42 0.94
CA SER A 105 -1.63 -8.04 1.46
C SER A 105 -0.91 -7.88 2.80
N VAL A 106 -0.87 -8.94 3.62
CA VAL A 106 -0.14 -8.95 4.89
C VAL A 106 1.37 -8.94 4.67
N GLN A 107 1.88 -9.73 3.71
CA GLN A 107 3.31 -9.72 3.37
C GLN A 107 3.71 -8.36 2.80
N ASP A 108 2.91 -7.81 1.89
CA ASP A 108 3.19 -6.53 1.23
C ASP A 108 3.17 -5.37 2.24
N ALA A 109 2.20 -5.34 3.16
CA ALA A 109 2.15 -4.33 4.22
C ALA A 109 3.37 -4.43 5.17
N LYS A 110 3.80 -5.65 5.53
CA LYS A 110 5.00 -5.87 6.37
C LYS A 110 6.27 -5.41 5.66
N ALA A 111 6.48 -5.82 4.41
CA ALA A 111 7.63 -5.42 3.62
C ALA A 111 7.70 -3.89 3.47
N THR A 112 6.57 -3.26 3.20
CA THR A 112 6.47 -1.80 3.07
C THR A 112 6.83 -1.08 4.36
N MET A 113 6.35 -1.57 5.51
CA MET A 113 6.69 -1.01 6.81
C MET A 113 8.18 -1.16 7.12
N LEU A 114 8.79 -2.30 6.79
CA LEU A 114 10.23 -2.53 6.95
C LEU A 114 11.04 -1.59 6.05
N ILE A 115 10.64 -1.43 4.78
CA ILE A 115 11.28 -0.48 3.84
C ILE A 115 11.19 0.95 4.36
N TYR A 116 10.04 1.38 4.90
CA TYR A 116 9.92 2.69 5.50
C TYR A 116 10.86 2.87 6.70
N GLN A 117 11.03 1.84 7.53
CA GLN A 117 11.90 1.91 8.70
C GLN A 117 13.38 2.10 8.34
N THR A 118 13.85 1.62 7.18
CA THR A 118 15.26 1.76 6.78
C THR A 118 15.68 3.21 6.49
N ASP A 119 14.72 4.07 6.14
CA ASP A 119 14.99 5.48 5.83
C ASP A 119 14.02 6.44 6.54
N ARG A 120 13.52 6.01 7.72
CA ARG A 120 12.48 6.72 8.48
C ARG A 120 12.83 8.19 8.75
N LEU A 121 14.09 8.46 9.09
CA LEU A 121 14.53 9.82 9.41
C LEU A 121 14.35 10.76 8.21
N GLU A 122 14.68 10.29 7.01
CA GLU A 122 14.55 11.09 5.79
C GLU A 122 13.08 11.25 5.38
N PHE A 123 12.26 10.20 5.53
CA PHE A 123 10.81 10.31 5.35
C PHE A 123 10.20 11.42 6.23
N GLU A 124 10.54 11.44 7.51
CA GLU A 124 10.02 12.44 8.44
C GLU A 124 10.60 13.84 8.19
N ARG A 125 11.87 13.94 7.77
CA ARG A 125 12.48 15.22 7.36
C ARG A 125 11.79 15.82 6.14
N LEU A 126 11.58 15.03 5.09
CA LEU A 126 10.91 15.46 3.86
C LEU A 126 9.45 15.83 4.11
N ALA A 127 8.74 15.06 4.93
CA ALA A 127 7.38 15.37 5.31
C ALA A 127 7.27 16.70 6.06
N LYS A 128 8.22 17.00 6.97
CA LYS A 128 8.27 18.30 7.64
C LYS A 128 8.49 19.42 6.63
N ILE A 129 9.47 19.32 5.74
CA ILE A 129 9.82 20.39 4.79
C ILE A 129 8.69 20.68 3.79
N HIS A 130 7.99 19.64 3.31
CA HIS A 130 6.99 19.81 2.27
C HIS A 130 5.64 20.35 2.79
N TYR A 131 5.38 20.20 4.09
CA TYR A 131 4.12 20.58 4.72
C TYR A 131 4.29 21.53 5.91
N SER A 132 5.51 22.05 6.14
CA SER A 132 5.81 23.17 7.04
C SER A 132 5.36 24.50 6.46
#